data_AF-A0A7K4M4Y3-F1
#
_entry.id   AF-A0A7K4M4Y3-F1
#
_cell.length_a   1.000
_cell.length_b   1.000
_cell.length_c   1.000
_cell.angle_alpha   90.00
_cell.angle_beta   90.00
_cell.angle_gamma   90.00
#
_symmetry.space_group_name_H-M   'P 1'
#
loop_
_entity.id
_entity.type
_entity.pdbx_description
1 polymer ?
#
loop_
_entity_poly.entity_id
_entity_poly.type
_entity_poly.pdbx_seq_one_letter_code
_entity_poly.pdbx_strand_id
1 'polypeptide(L)'
;MAPETLSETRKIFSGKALDVWAMGITLYCFVFGQCPFMDERILSLHNKIKTQTLEFPDQPEVTDFLKDLITRMLDKNPESRISVPEIKVL
;
A
#
# COMPACT_ATOMS: atom_id res chain seq x y z
N MET A 1 -0.87 7.06 4.92
CA MET A 1 0.56 7.20 5.27
C MET A 1 1.26 5.90 4.94
N ALA A 2 2.43 5.95 4.32
CA ALA A 2 3.23 4.75 4.05
C ALA A 2 3.91 4.25 5.34
N PRO A 3 4.26 2.96 5.46
CA PRO A 3 4.80 2.38 6.70
C PRO A 3 6.07 3.07 7.21
N GLU A 4 6.94 3.47 6.29
CA GLU A 4 8.23 4.08 6.60
C GLU A 4 8.10 5.43 7.31
N THR A 5 7.01 6.18 7.09
CA THR A 5 6.76 7.46 7.77
C THR A 5 6.24 7.31 9.20
N LEU A 6 5.88 6.08 9.62
CA LEU A 6 5.25 5.78 10.91
C LEU A 6 6.24 5.20 11.93
N SER A 7 7.53 5.28 11.62
CA SER A 7 8.62 4.80 12.48
C SER A 7 9.43 5.98 12.99
N GLU A 8 9.85 5.94 14.26
CA GLU A 8 10.64 7.00 14.92
C GLU A 8 12.11 7.05 14.46
N THR A 9 12.38 6.67 13.22
CA THR A 9 13.71 6.65 12.64
C THR A 9 14.00 7.96 11.91
N ARG A 10 15.18 8.56 12.11
CA ARG A 10 15.67 9.74 11.36
C ARG A 10 16.05 9.42 9.90
N LYS A 11 15.44 8.41 9.29
CA LYS A 11 15.69 8.09 7.88
C LYS A 11 14.97 9.11 6.99
N ILE A 12 15.65 9.52 5.93
CA ILE A 12 15.04 10.30 4.84
C ILE A 12 14.36 9.29 3.92
N PHE A 13 13.12 9.55 3.55
CA PHE A 13 12.32 8.67 2.69
C PHE A 13 12.10 9.31 1.32
N SER A 14 11.92 8.48 0.29
CA SER A 14 11.60 8.93 -1.05
C SER A 14 10.14 9.40 -1.12
N GLY A 15 9.91 10.68 -1.37
CA GLY A 15 8.55 11.22 -1.57
C GLY A 15 7.80 10.53 -2.71
N LYS A 16 8.50 10.14 -3.78
CA LYS A 16 7.91 9.40 -4.91
C LYS A 16 7.40 8.02 -4.48
N ALA A 17 8.11 7.34 -3.58
CA ALA A 17 7.67 6.03 -3.08
C ALA A 17 6.45 6.18 -2.15
N LEU A 18 6.33 7.30 -1.42
CA LEU A 18 5.14 7.63 -0.63
C LEU A 18 3.91 7.83 -1.53
N ASP A 19 4.08 8.52 -2.66
CA ASP A 19 3.02 8.73 -3.63
C ASP A 19 2.57 7.40 -4.26
N VAL A 20 3.50 6.50 -4.60
CA VAL A 20 3.11 5.16 -5.10
C VAL A 20 2.31 4.38 -4.06
N TRP A 21 2.71 4.41 -2.80
CA TRP A 21 1.93 3.78 -1.72
C TRP A 21 0.52 4.37 -1.66
N ALA A 22 0.41 5.70 -1.66
CA ALA A 22 -0.89 6.37 -1.64
C ALA A 22 -1.76 5.98 -2.84
N MET A 23 -1.17 5.92 -4.04
CA MET A 23 -1.85 5.45 -5.26
C MET A 23 -2.32 4.00 -5.12
N GLY A 24 -1.54 3.12 -4.50
CA GLY A 24 -1.92 1.72 -4.26
C GLY A 24 -3.12 1.60 -3.32
N ILE A 25 -3.13 2.41 -2.24
CA ILE A 25 -4.29 2.51 -1.33
C ILE A 25 -5.52 3.00 -2.10
N THR A 26 -5.37 4.06 -2.89
CA THR A 26 -6.47 4.61 -3.71
C THR A 26 -7.00 3.61 -4.73
N LEU A 27 -6.12 2.88 -5.42
CA LEU A 27 -6.50 1.84 -6.38
C LEU A 27 -7.28 0.71 -5.70
N TYR A 28 -6.82 0.24 -4.53
CA TYR A 28 -7.57 -0.72 -3.73
C TYR A 28 -8.96 -0.18 -3.36
N CYS A 29 -9.05 1.08 -2.92
CA CYS A 29 -10.32 1.72 -2.59
C CYS A 29 -11.28 1.84 -3.78
N PHE A 30 -10.78 2.09 -5.00
CA PHE A 30 -11.63 2.14 -6.19
C PHE A 30 -12.34 0.81 -6.48
N VAL A 31 -11.69 -0.30 -6.13
CA VAL A 31 -12.20 -1.64 -6.45
C VAL A 31 -13.04 -2.21 -5.32
N PHE A 32 -12.60 -2.03 -4.06
CA PHE A 32 -13.22 -2.65 -2.88
C PHE A 32 -14.06 -1.68 -2.04
N GLY A 33 -14.04 -0.38 -2.35
CA GLY A 33 -14.82 0.64 -1.63
C GLY A 33 -14.32 0.96 -0.22
N GLN A 34 -13.22 0.35 0.23
CA GLN A 34 -12.62 0.54 1.55
C GLN A 34 -11.10 0.45 1.48
N CYS A 35 -10.39 0.98 2.48
CA CYS A 35 -8.94 0.86 2.58
C CYS A 35 -8.51 -0.55 2.99
N PRO A 36 -7.33 -1.04 2.54
CA PRO A 36 -6.83 -2.36 2.91
C PRO A 36 -6.40 -2.47 4.38
N PHE A 37 -6.09 -1.34 5.03
CA PHE A 37 -5.72 -1.27 6.44
C PHE A 37 -6.59 -0.24 7.15
N MET A 38 -7.38 -0.67 8.13
CA MET A 38 -8.28 0.20 8.90
C MET A 38 -8.33 -0.21 10.37
N ASP A 39 -8.44 0.77 11.26
CA ASP A 39 -8.75 0.62 12.67
C ASP A 39 -9.31 1.93 13.21
N GLU A 40 -10.17 1.86 14.22
CA GLU A 40 -10.71 3.06 14.89
C GLU A 40 -9.64 3.76 15.73
N ARG A 41 -8.63 3.02 16.21
CA ARG A 41 -7.55 3.57 17.04
C ARG A 41 -6.33 3.85 16.18
N ILE A 42 -5.86 5.10 16.22
CA ILE A 42 -4.72 5.56 15.41
C ILE A 42 -3.45 4.71 15.60
N LEU A 43 -3.13 4.30 16.83
CA LEU A 43 -1.95 3.47 17.12
C LEU A 43 -2.08 2.06 16.52
N SER A 44 -3.28 1.49 16.58
CA SER A 44 -3.59 0.19 15.98
C SER A 44 -3.55 0.25 14.45
N LEU A 45 -4.07 1.33 13.86
CA LEU A 45 -3.98 1.60 12.43
C LEU A 45 -2.52 1.69 11.99
N HIS A 46 -1.68 2.43 12.73
CA HIS A 46 -0.25 2.52 12.43
C HIS A 46 0.42 1.15 12.50
N ASN A 47 0.07 0.33 13.49
CA ASN A 47 0.62 -1.01 13.62
C ASN A 47 0.19 -1.90 12.43
N LYS A 48 -1.08 -1.85 12.03
CA LYS A 48 -1.60 -2.58 10.86
C LYS A 48 -0.89 -2.16 9.57
N ILE A 49 -0.78 -0.87 9.31
CA ILE A 49 -0.04 -0.35 8.14
C ILE A 49 1.40 -0.90 8.12
N LYS A 50 2.07 -1.00 9.28
CA LYS A 50 3.45 -1.51 9.38
C LYS A 50 3.58 -3.03 9.30
N THR A 51 2.59 -3.80 9.74
CA THR A 51 2.80 -5.25 10.01
C THR A 51 1.77 -6.17 9.36
N GLN A 52 0.54 -5.71 9.13
CA GLN A 52 -0.52 -6.55 8.57
C GLN A 52 -0.21 -6.88 7.10
N THR A 53 -0.32 -8.15 6.73
CA THR A 53 -0.24 -8.58 5.34
C THR A 53 -1.42 -8.03 4.55
N LEU A 54 -1.19 -7.69 3.28
CA LEU A 54 -2.27 -7.28 2.40
C LEU A 54 -3.17 -8.48 2.11
N GLU A 55 -4.47 -8.30 2.27
CA GLU A 55 -5.49 -9.30 1.98
C GLU A 55 -6.48 -8.73 0.98
N PHE A 56 -7.04 -9.60 0.14
CA PHE A 56 -8.08 -9.24 -0.83
C PHE A 56 -9.35 -10.00 -0.46
N PRO A 57 -10.52 -9.34 -0.39
CA PRO A 57 -11.78 -10.03 -0.14
C PRO A 57 -12.17 -10.91 -1.34
N ASP A 58 -12.99 -11.92 -1.10
CA ASP A 58 -13.45 -12.85 -2.14
C ASP A 58 -14.34 -12.18 -3.20
N GLN A 59 -14.95 -11.03 -2.87
CA GLN A 59 -15.81 -10.26 -3.75
C GLN A 59 -15.56 -8.75 -3.65
N PRO A 60 -15.63 -8.00 -4.76
CA PRO A 60 -15.77 -8.49 -6.13
C PRO A 60 -14.53 -9.28 -6.59
N GLU A 61 -14.73 -10.25 -7.49
CA GLU A 61 -13.62 -10.96 -8.11
C GLU A 61 -12.82 -10.00 -9.01
N VAL A 62 -11.50 -10.05 -8.88
CA VAL A 62 -10.56 -9.22 -9.64
C VAL A 62 -9.46 -10.08 -10.22
N THR A 63 -8.86 -9.61 -11.31
CA THR A 63 -7.79 -10.33 -11.98
C THR A 63 -6.56 -10.47 -11.10
N ASP A 64 -5.81 -11.58 -11.27
CA ASP A 64 -4.55 -11.78 -10.56
C ASP A 64 -3.52 -10.70 -10.90
N PHE A 65 -3.58 -10.13 -12.11
CA PHE A 65 -2.79 -8.98 -12.52
C PHE A 65 -3.05 -7.76 -11.62
N LEU A 66 -4.31 -7.46 -11.32
CA LEU A 66 -4.65 -6.34 -10.44
C LEU A 66 -4.17 -6.58 -9.00
N LYS A 67 -4.32 -7.82 -8.51
CA LYS A 67 -3.81 -8.21 -7.19
C LYS A 67 -2.29 -8.06 -7.11
N ASP A 68 -1.56 -8.52 -8.13
CA ASP A 68 -0.11 -8.37 -8.21
C ASP A 68 0.30 -6.89 -8.21
N LEU A 69 -0.32 -6.07 -9.06
CA LEU A 69 -0.04 -4.64 -9.14
C LEU A 69 -0.24 -3.95 -7.79
N ILE A 70 -1.40 -4.15 -7.14
CA ILE A 70 -1.68 -3.55 -5.82
C ILE A 70 -0.68 -4.06 -4.78
N THR A 71 -0.36 -5.35 -4.80
CA THR A 71 0.63 -5.94 -3.88
C THR A 71 1.99 -5.29 -4.02
N ARG A 72 2.46 -5.05 -5.26
CA ARG A 72 3.74 -4.38 -5.54
C ARG A 72 3.74 -2.90 -5.19
N MET A 73 2.60 -2.21 -5.35
CA MET A 73 2.42 -0.81 -4.93
C MET A 73 2.38 -0.67 -3.40
N LEU A 74 1.85 -1.69 -2.70
CA LEU A 74 1.72 -1.74 -1.25
C LEU A 74 2.83 -2.58 -0.58
N ASP A 75 3.98 -2.71 -1.23
CA ASP A 75 5.18 -3.24 -0.60
C ASP A 75 5.60 -2.31 0.55
N LYS A 76 5.75 -2.88 1.75
CA LYS A 76 6.12 -2.14 2.94
C LYS A 76 7.58 -1.67 2.90
N ASN A 77 8.44 -2.32 2.11
CA ASN A 77 9.79 -1.86 1.88
C ASN A 77 9.82 -0.89 0.68
N PRO A 78 10.09 0.42 0.89
CA PRO A 78 10.08 1.40 -0.19
C PRO A 78 11.17 1.17 -1.24
N GLU A 79 12.24 0.42 -0.94
CA GLU A 79 13.32 0.13 -1.87
C GLU A 79 12.95 -0.96 -2.90
N SER A 80 12.01 -1.85 -2.57
CA SER A 80 11.49 -2.89 -3.46
C SER A 80 10.08 -2.58 -4.00
N ARG A 81 9.44 -1.52 -3.48
CA ARG A 81 8.15 -1.02 -3.97
C ARG A 81 8.27 -0.60 -5.43
N ILE A 82 7.31 -1.03 -6.25
CA ILE A 82 7.27 -0.70 -7.67
C ILE A 82 7.30 0.81 -7.90
N SER A 83 7.98 1.24 -8.95
CA SER A 83 8.07 2.64 -9.35
C SER A 83 7.03 3.02 -10.40
N VAL A 84 6.70 4.30 -10.53
CA VAL A 84 5.76 4.79 -11.56
C VAL A 84 6.17 4.39 -12.99
N PRO A 85 7.46 4.47 -13.41
CA PRO A 85 7.86 3.97 -14.72
C PRO A 85 7.54 2.49 -14.95
N GLU A 86 7.73 1.64 -13.95
CA GLU A 86 7.40 0.21 -14.03
C GLU A 86 5.90 -0.02 -14.13
N ILE A 87 5.10 0.72 -13.34
CA ILE A 87 3.62 0.65 -13.41
C ILE A 87 3.13 0.94 -14.83
N LYS A 88 3.74 1.89 -15.53
CA LYS A 88 3.31 2.32 -16.87
C LYS A 88 3.64 1.33 -18.00
N VAL A 89 4.51 0.35 -17.76
CA VAL A 89 4.96 -0.61 -18.78
C VAL A 89 4.46 -2.04 -18.52
N LEU A 90 3.67 -2.23 -17.44
CA LEU A 90 2.96 -3.46 -17.16
C LEU A 90 1.74 -3.67 -18.07
#